data_AF-A0A5D3AY39-F1
#
_entry.id   AF-A0A5D3AY39-F1
#
_cell.length_a   1.000
_cell.length_b   1.000
_cell.length_c   1.000
_cell.angle_alpha   90.00
_cell.angle_beta   90.00
_cell.angle_gamma   90.00
#
_symmetry.space_group_name_H-M   'P 1'
#
loop_
_entity.id
_entity.type
_entity.pdbx_description
1 polymer ?
#
loop_
_entity_poly.entity_id
_entity_poly.type
_entity_poly.pdbx_seq_one_letter_code
_entity_poly.pdbx_strand_id
1 'polypeptide(L)'
;MSIIIVSAVISSVSRLLDVFILDALSTFPDPTSNMTSTIFTAPSWYKSFYNLFPLVTLPQDDELEWKSHAKPLGENAAVLWIHPSSSNHPYHRSWLSSNPASVRTQLLFLLRQTAAQPRVVFREWPNESSAPKSTLPALHLPSQDRLLSTDEIRPWLEATYPLEGKNKDWQNFPSQSTYHSALALSTLITNQLLPAYLASLPSRPSNWYLYFPTPPPLWAGLTTPLPASLTGDEREVDEEEVIRKGVEVIDALEGIVGGKSGEEKWMLDAKAPGALDALIASHIYVLFALPLDSPLREALDGKKKLERYLERVLEYAERKV
;
A
#
# COMPACT_ATOMS: atom_id res chain seq x y z
N MET A 1 -7.14 63.35 -26.42
CA MET A 1 -5.90 62.99 -25.69
C MET A 1 -5.87 61.46 -25.64
N SER A 2 -5.65 60.79 -26.77
CA SER A 2 -4.37 60.47 -27.41
C SER A 2 -3.69 59.22 -26.80
N ILE A 3 -3.91 58.08 -27.48
CA ILE A 3 -2.95 57.04 -27.93
C ILE A 3 -2.42 56.05 -26.84
N ILE A 4 -2.95 54.82 -26.74
CA ILE A 4 -2.54 53.51 -27.38
C ILE A 4 -1.25 52.92 -26.77
N ILE A 5 -1.33 51.93 -25.87
CA ILE A 5 -1.17 50.46 -26.06
C ILE A 5 0.14 50.03 -26.75
N VAL A 6 1.05 49.40 -25.99
CA VAL A 6 1.86 48.22 -26.39
C VAL A 6 2.15 47.43 -25.10
N SER A 7 1.38 46.39 -24.77
CA SER A 7 1.66 44.96 -25.06
C SER A 7 3.03 44.53 -24.52
N ALA A 8 3.08 43.76 -23.44
CA ALA A 8 3.14 42.30 -23.49
C ALA A 8 4.06 41.80 -24.63
N VAL A 9 5.16 41.13 -24.21
CA VAL A 9 6.05 40.20 -24.94
C VAL A 9 7.51 40.48 -24.50
N ILE A 10 7.89 39.96 -23.32
CA ILE A 10 9.25 39.43 -23.11
C ILE A 10 9.10 38.07 -22.41
N SER A 11 8.19 37.27 -22.96
CA SER A 11 8.30 35.82 -22.99
C SER A 11 8.21 35.46 -24.46
N SER A 12 9.23 34.80 -24.98
CA SER A 12 9.37 34.31 -26.36
C SER A 12 9.73 35.34 -27.45
N VAL A 13 11.02 35.67 -27.57
CA VAL A 13 11.73 35.64 -28.87
C VAL A 13 13.16 35.13 -28.62
N SER A 14 13.24 33.89 -28.12
CA SER A 14 14.46 33.06 -28.15
C SER A 14 14.45 32.17 -29.41
N ARG A 15 13.75 32.60 -30.45
CA ARG A 15 13.76 31.91 -31.74
C ARG A 15 13.70 32.91 -32.87
N LEU A 16 14.79 32.85 -33.64
CA LEU A 16 14.88 33.03 -35.08
C LEU A 16 15.08 34.45 -35.59
N LEU A 17 16.11 34.51 -36.45
CA LEU A 17 16.40 35.50 -37.48
C LEU A 17 17.26 36.68 -36.95
N ASP A 18 18.41 37.01 -37.53
CA ASP A 18 19.01 36.46 -38.72
C ASP A 18 20.37 37.15 -38.97
N VAL A 19 21.17 36.51 -39.82
CA VAL A 19 22.00 37.19 -40.82
C VAL A 19 23.33 37.79 -40.34
N PHE A 20 24.38 37.07 -40.77
CA PHE A 20 25.60 37.57 -41.43
C PHE A 20 26.17 38.92 -40.97
N ILE A 21 27.43 38.88 -40.54
CA ILE A 21 28.60 39.59 -41.10
C ILE A 21 29.78 39.17 -40.22
N LEU A 22 30.61 38.21 -40.65
CA LEU A 22 31.86 38.37 -41.41
C LEU A 22 32.92 39.27 -40.75
N ASP A 23 34.09 38.66 -40.54
CA ASP A 23 35.44 39.22 -40.57
C ASP A 23 35.79 40.46 -39.74
N ALA A 24 36.68 40.28 -38.78
CA ALA A 24 38.03 40.86 -38.90
C ALA A 24 38.99 40.25 -37.88
N LEU A 25 40.12 39.77 -38.42
CA LEU A 25 41.31 39.32 -37.73
C LEU A 25 41.95 40.45 -36.87
N SER A 26 42.37 40.13 -35.64
CA SER A 26 43.63 40.65 -35.07
C SER A 26 44.16 39.78 -33.90
N THR A 27 45.03 38.83 -34.24
CA THR A 27 46.45 38.78 -33.84
C THR A 27 46.87 39.21 -32.40
N PHE A 28 47.03 38.19 -31.52
CA PHE A 28 48.09 37.93 -30.48
C PHE A 28 48.29 38.87 -29.25
N PRO A 29 49.03 38.45 -28.18
CA PRO A 29 48.63 37.67 -26.99
C PRO A 29 48.87 38.48 -25.68
N ASP A 30 48.60 38.03 -24.44
CA ASP A 30 49.49 37.22 -23.56
C ASP A 30 48.92 37.24 -22.09
N PRO A 31 49.52 36.63 -21.05
CA PRO A 31 48.95 35.54 -20.29
C PRO A 31 48.63 35.89 -18.82
N THR A 32 47.75 35.13 -18.15
CA THR A 32 47.94 34.70 -16.74
C THR A 32 46.81 33.76 -16.29
N SER A 33 47.25 32.55 -15.97
CA SER A 33 46.67 31.53 -15.09
C SER A 33 45.32 31.82 -14.41
N ASN A 34 44.32 31.00 -14.75
CA ASN A 34 43.38 30.44 -13.77
C ASN A 34 43.32 28.93 -14.01
N MET A 35 43.91 28.16 -13.10
CA MET A 35 43.82 26.71 -13.06
C MET A 35 42.37 26.31 -12.76
N THR A 36 41.58 26.08 -13.81
CA THR A 36 40.40 25.22 -13.72
C THR A 36 40.91 23.78 -13.80
N SER A 37 40.73 23.00 -12.73
CA SER A 37 40.93 21.56 -12.76
C SER A 37 39.87 20.96 -13.69
N THR A 38 40.16 20.98 -14.98
CA THR A 38 39.38 20.34 -16.02
C THR A 38 39.54 18.85 -15.83
N ILE A 39 38.47 18.20 -15.35
CA ILE A 39 38.39 16.74 -15.33
C ILE A 39 38.50 16.31 -16.79
N PHE A 40 39.65 15.77 -17.17
CA PHE A 40 39.91 15.25 -18.50
C PHE A 40 39.07 13.98 -18.67
N THR A 41 37.83 14.12 -19.12
CA THR A 41 36.98 12.98 -19.49
C THR A 41 37.54 12.37 -20.77
N ALA A 42 38.09 11.16 -20.64
CA ALA A 42 38.67 10.44 -21.77
C ALA A 42 37.64 10.32 -22.93
N PRO A 43 38.06 10.51 -24.20
CA PRO A 43 37.16 10.50 -25.35
C PRO A 43 36.45 9.15 -25.54
N SER A 44 35.17 9.13 -25.93
CA SER A 44 34.35 7.92 -25.98
C SER A 44 34.82 6.80 -26.93
N TRP A 45 35.79 7.06 -27.82
CA TRP A 45 36.26 6.08 -28.82
C TRP A 45 36.98 4.86 -28.21
N TYR A 46 37.63 5.00 -27.05
CA TYR A 46 38.22 3.83 -26.39
C TYR A 46 37.11 2.85 -25.95
N LYS A 47 35.93 3.34 -25.56
CA LYS A 47 34.77 2.48 -25.26
C LYS A 47 34.33 1.70 -26.49
N SER A 48 34.41 2.28 -27.68
CA SER A 48 34.14 1.59 -28.94
C SER A 48 35.14 0.47 -29.24
N PHE A 49 36.41 0.66 -28.89
CA PHE A 49 37.42 -0.40 -28.98
C PHE A 49 37.14 -1.56 -28.01
N TYR A 50 36.76 -1.24 -26.77
CA TYR A 50 36.42 -2.26 -25.77
C TYR A 50 35.06 -2.95 -25.99
N ASN A 51 34.12 -2.31 -26.70
CA ASN A 51 32.84 -2.92 -27.10
C ASN A 51 32.99 -4.03 -28.15
N LEU A 52 34.17 -4.20 -28.74
CA LEU A 52 34.49 -5.33 -29.64
C LEU A 52 34.84 -6.62 -28.87
N PHE A 53 34.96 -6.55 -27.53
CA PHE A 53 35.40 -7.65 -26.68
C PHE A 53 34.27 -8.44 -25.99
N PRO A 54 33.15 -8.71 -26.70
CA PRO A 54 32.62 -10.06 -26.68
C PRO A 54 32.81 -10.69 -28.05
N LEU A 55 33.78 -11.60 -28.16
CA LEU A 55 34.06 -12.34 -29.40
C LEU A 55 32.87 -13.23 -29.82
N VAL A 56 32.05 -13.64 -28.84
CA VAL A 56 30.79 -14.37 -29.03
C VAL A 56 29.79 -13.84 -28.01
N THR A 57 28.70 -13.25 -28.49
CA THR A 57 27.51 -12.97 -27.68
C THR A 57 26.55 -14.14 -27.87
N LEU A 58 26.38 -14.95 -26.83
CA LEU A 58 25.35 -15.99 -26.84
C LEU A 58 23.98 -15.34 -26.60
N PRO A 59 22.92 -15.82 -27.28
CA PRO A 59 21.56 -15.47 -26.87
C PRO A 59 21.36 -15.88 -25.41
N GLN A 60 20.58 -15.10 -24.68
CA GLN A 60 20.18 -15.49 -23.34
C GLN A 60 19.21 -16.68 -23.48
N ASP A 61 19.73 -17.89 -23.30
CA ASP A 61 18.95 -19.13 -23.40
C ASP A 61 17.96 -19.29 -22.22
N ASP A 62 18.26 -18.63 -21.08
CA ASP A 62 17.42 -18.66 -19.89
C ASP A 62 16.44 -17.47 -19.88
N GLU A 63 15.22 -17.70 -20.38
CA GLU A 63 14.10 -16.86 -19.95
C GLU A 63 13.90 -17.08 -18.45
N LEU A 64 14.00 -16.02 -17.66
CA LEU A 64 13.68 -16.07 -16.23
C LEU A 64 12.28 -16.70 -16.06
N GLU A 65 12.17 -17.77 -15.27
CA GLU A 65 10.95 -18.57 -15.14
C GLU A 65 9.70 -17.72 -14.82
N TRP A 66 9.88 -16.64 -14.07
CA TRP A 66 8.79 -15.73 -13.75
C TRP A 66 8.22 -15.01 -14.98
N LYS A 67 9.03 -14.71 -16.01
CA LYS A 67 8.59 -14.10 -17.28
C LYS A 67 7.75 -15.08 -18.08
N SER A 68 8.13 -16.36 -18.13
CA SER A 68 7.30 -17.40 -18.74
C SER A 68 5.98 -17.59 -17.99
N HIS A 69 5.97 -17.48 -16.66
CA HIS A 69 4.74 -17.52 -15.86
C HIS A 69 3.90 -16.24 -15.96
N ALA A 70 4.50 -15.10 -16.31
CA ALA A 70 3.84 -13.81 -16.51
C ALA A 70 3.12 -13.70 -17.86
N LYS A 71 3.66 -14.32 -18.92
CA LYS A 71 3.08 -14.34 -20.28
C LYS A 71 1.58 -14.70 -20.35
N PRO A 72 1.06 -15.73 -19.65
CA PRO A 72 -0.37 -16.09 -19.73
C PRO A 72 -1.31 -15.11 -19.00
N LEU A 73 -0.79 -14.26 -18.11
CA LEU A 73 -1.61 -13.35 -17.30
C LEU A 73 -2.10 -12.12 -18.11
N GLY A 74 -1.41 -11.78 -19.20
CA GLY A 74 -1.72 -10.63 -20.06
C GLY A 74 -1.12 -9.31 -19.54
N GLU A 75 -1.11 -8.29 -20.40
CA GLU A 75 -0.37 -7.02 -20.17
C GLU A 75 -0.88 -6.17 -19.00
N ASN A 76 -2.15 -6.36 -18.60
CA ASN A 76 -2.80 -5.58 -17.53
C ASN A 76 -3.00 -6.36 -16.21
N ALA A 77 -2.47 -7.57 -16.11
CA ALA A 77 -2.59 -8.35 -14.87
C ALA A 77 -1.55 -7.92 -13.85
N ALA A 78 -1.96 -7.85 -12.58
CA ALA A 78 -1.07 -7.65 -11.45
C ALA A 78 -1.02 -8.92 -10.60
N VAL A 79 0.14 -9.20 -10.01
CA VAL A 79 0.30 -10.34 -9.09
C VAL A 79 0.49 -9.79 -7.70
N LEU A 80 -0.43 -10.09 -6.79
CA LEU A 80 -0.34 -9.69 -5.39
C LEU A 80 0.25 -10.84 -4.59
N TRP A 81 1.45 -10.61 -4.05
CA TRP A 81 2.11 -11.51 -3.13
C TRP A 81 1.58 -11.30 -1.72
N ILE A 82 1.11 -12.38 -1.10
CA ILE A 82 0.40 -12.37 0.18
C ILE A 82 1.03 -13.34 1.17
N HIS A 83 0.71 -13.15 2.45
CA HIS A 83 0.98 -14.15 3.48
C HIS A 83 0.26 -15.47 3.18
N PRO A 84 0.83 -16.62 3.59
CA PRO A 84 0.22 -17.93 3.35
C PRO A 84 -1.16 -18.03 4.00
N SER A 85 -2.05 -18.79 3.37
CA SER A 85 -3.36 -19.11 3.93
C SER A 85 -3.25 -20.05 5.12
N SER A 86 -4.21 -19.98 6.04
CA SER A 86 -4.36 -20.94 7.13
C SER A 86 -5.52 -21.87 6.81
N SER A 87 -5.23 -23.17 6.66
CA SER A 87 -6.24 -24.21 6.42
C SER A 87 -7.19 -24.42 7.60
N ASN A 88 -6.77 -24.01 8.81
CA ASN A 88 -7.50 -24.27 10.05
C ASN A 88 -8.50 -23.15 10.40
N HIS A 89 -8.70 -22.19 9.49
CA HIS A 89 -9.59 -21.06 9.71
C HIS A 89 -11.08 -21.46 9.52
N PRO A 90 -12.00 -21.05 10.41
CA PRO A 90 -13.43 -21.37 10.26
C PRO A 90 -14.03 -20.90 8.92
N TYR A 91 -13.59 -19.72 8.45
CA TYR A 91 -13.98 -19.12 7.17
C TYR A 91 -12.91 -19.31 6.09
N HIS A 92 -12.23 -20.46 6.06
CA HIS A 92 -11.13 -20.69 5.12
C HIS A 92 -11.59 -20.53 3.66
N ARG A 93 -10.79 -19.80 2.87
CA ARG A 93 -10.90 -19.70 1.41
C ARG A 93 -9.50 -19.84 0.83
N SER A 94 -9.36 -20.56 -0.28
CA SER A 94 -8.06 -20.83 -0.90
C SER A 94 -7.30 -19.57 -1.33
N TRP A 95 -8.03 -18.49 -1.61
CA TRP A 95 -7.46 -17.22 -1.99
C TRP A 95 -7.19 -16.29 -0.81
N LEU A 96 -7.70 -16.54 0.40
CA LEU A 96 -7.53 -15.64 1.55
C LEU A 96 -6.25 -15.94 2.32
N SER A 97 -5.50 -14.89 2.63
CA SER A 97 -4.34 -14.97 3.53
C SER A 97 -4.73 -15.04 5.01
N SER A 98 -3.79 -15.44 5.86
CA SER A 98 -3.96 -15.46 7.32
C SER A 98 -3.66 -14.12 8.01
N ASN A 99 -3.07 -13.15 7.31
CA ASN A 99 -2.61 -11.88 7.89
C ASN A 99 -3.59 -10.72 7.58
N PRO A 100 -3.94 -9.86 8.54
CA PRO A 100 -4.94 -8.81 8.33
C PRO A 100 -4.54 -7.79 7.25
N ALA A 101 -3.25 -7.47 7.10
CA ALA A 101 -2.78 -6.52 6.08
C ALA A 101 -2.92 -7.08 4.67
N SER A 102 -2.61 -8.37 4.49
CA SER A 102 -2.82 -9.08 3.22
C SER A 102 -4.30 -9.21 2.91
N VAL A 103 -5.13 -9.71 3.83
CA VAL A 103 -6.59 -9.82 3.63
C VAL A 103 -7.20 -8.47 3.27
N ARG A 104 -6.82 -7.40 3.98
CA ARG A 104 -7.28 -6.04 3.68
C ARG A 104 -6.97 -5.67 2.24
N THR A 105 -5.74 -5.89 1.80
CA THR A 105 -5.31 -5.52 0.44
C THR A 105 -6.01 -6.36 -0.62
N GLN A 106 -6.17 -7.66 -0.38
CA GLN A 106 -6.94 -8.54 -1.27
C GLN A 106 -8.38 -8.06 -1.44
N LEU A 107 -9.06 -7.76 -0.32
CA LEU A 107 -10.42 -7.21 -0.34
C LEU A 107 -10.47 -5.83 -1.00
N LEU A 108 -9.45 -4.97 -0.85
CA LEU A 108 -9.40 -3.69 -1.55
C LEU A 108 -9.40 -3.84 -3.07
N PHE A 109 -8.81 -4.90 -3.62
CA PHE A 109 -8.87 -5.19 -5.05
C PHE A 109 -10.24 -5.75 -5.45
N LEU A 110 -10.77 -6.70 -4.69
CA LEU A 110 -12.01 -7.43 -5.03
C LEU A 110 -13.29 -6.59 -4.83
N LEU A 111 -13.33 -5.73 -3.82
CA LEU A 111 -14.49 -4.90 -3.51
C LEU A 111 -14.55 -3.62 -4.35
N ARG A 112 -13.49 -3.30 -5.10
CA ARG A 112 -13.40 -2.05 -5.84
C ARG A 112 -14.31 -2.04 -7.06
N GLN A 113 -15.18 -1.03 -7.13
CA GLN A 113 -16.13 -0.86 -8.24
C GLN A 113 -15.61 0.19 -9.23
N THR A 114 -15.09 -0.28 -10.36
CA THR A 114 -14.49 0.54 -11.43
C THR A 114 -14.96 0.03 -12.80
N ALA A 115 -14.87 0.86 -13.86
CA ALA A 115 -15.28 0.44 -15.21
C ALA A 115 -14.47 -0.76 -15.72
N ALA A 116 -13.17 -0.78 -15.44
CA ALA A 116 -12.30 -1.92 -15.66
C ALA A 116 -11.98 -2.55 -14.30
N GLN A 117 -12.30 -3.84 -14.13
CA GLN A 117 -11.91 -4.57 -12.92
C GLN A 117 -10.40 -4.84 -12.95
N PRO A 118 -9.68 -4.62 -11.84
CA PRO A 118 -8.27 -4.96 -11.76
C PRO A 118 -8.12 -6.47 -11.84
N ARG A 119 -7.42 -6.97 -12.86
CA ARG A 119 -7.09 -8.40 -12.95
C ARG A 119 -5.93 -8.68 -12.01
N VAL A 120 -6.22 -9.26 -10.85
CA VAL A 120 -5.21 -9.57 -9.85
C VAL A 120 -5.17 -11.06 -9.59
N VAL A 121 -3.96 -11.63 -9.60
CA VAL A 121 -3.72 -13.00 -9.17
C VAL A 121 -3.04 -12.98 -7.81
N PHE A 122 -3.63 -13.69 -6.87
CA PHE A 122 -3.08 -13.85 -5.52
C PHE A 122 -2.07 -14.99 -5.51
N ARG A 123 -0.88 -14.75 -4.96
CA ARG A 123 0.14 -15.76 -4.76
C ARG A 123 0.72 -15.70 -3.37
N GLU A 124 0.81 -16.85 -2.74
CA GLU A 124 1.39 -16.96 -1.41
C GLU A 124 2.91 -16.81 -1.49
N TRP A 125 3.46 -16.10 -0.51
CA TRP A 125 4.89 -15.97 -0.29
C TRP A 125 5.22 -16.54 1.09
N PRO A 126 6.07 -17.57 1.19
CA PRO A 126 6.23 -18.35 2.42
C PRO A 126 6.88 -17.54 3.55
N ASN A 127 7.86 -16.68 3.23
CA ASN A 127 8.69 -15.99 4.23
C ASN A 127 8.69 -14.47 4.02
N GLU A 128 8.09 -13.72 4.92
CA GLU A 128 8.04 -12.24 4.86
C GLU A 128 9.43 -11.60 4.85
N SER A 129 10.41 -12.15 5.58
CA SER A 129 11.79 -11.64 5.61
C SER A 129 12.49 -11.69 4.25
N SER A 130 12.07 -12.60 3.38
CA SER A 130 12.57 -12.73 2.01
C SER A 130 11.74 -11.94 1.00
N ALA A 131 10.62 -11.36 1.44
CA ALA A 131 9.83 -10.50 0.59
C ALA A 131 10.57 -9.19 0.30
N PRO A 132 10.32 -8.54 -0.83
CA PRO A 132 10.99 -7.30 -1.16
C PRO A 132 10.63 -6.18 -0.18
N LYS A 133 11.64 -5.41 0.24
CA LYS A 133 11.56 -4.49 1.39
C LYS A 133 11.09 -5.17 2.71
N SER A 134 11.21 -6.49 2.82
CA SER A 134 10.79 -7.32 3.96
C SER A 134 9.37 -7.02 4.46
N THR A 135 8.45 -6.68 3.56
CA THR A 135 7.07 -6.34 3.89
C THR A 135 6.11 -7.03 2.94
N LEU A 136 5.05 -7.60 3.49
CA LEU A 136 3.93 -8.17 2.73
C LEU A 136 2.61 -7.51 3.19
N PRO A 137 1.63 -7.32 2.29
CA PRO A 137 1.61 -7.75 0.89
C PRO A 137 2.41 -6.83 -0.07
N ALA A 138 2.89 -7.39 -1.18
CA ALA A 138 3.62 -6.66 -2.23
C ALA A 138 2.98 -6.90 -3.60
N LEU A 139 2.89 -5.86 -4.44
CA LEU A 139 2.26 -5.94 -5.76
C LEU A 139 3.32 -5.96 -6.86
N HIS A 140 3.32 -7.00 -7.67
CA HIS A 140 4.14 -7.11 -8.86
C HIS A 140 3.33 -6.74 -10.11
N LEU A 141 3.88 -5.85 -10.92
CA LEU A 141 3.36 -5.40 -12.21
C LEU A 141 4.26 -5.97 -13.32
N PRO A 142 3.91 -7.13 -13.91
CA PRO A 142 4.76 -7.80 -14.88
C PRO A 142 5.01 -6.98 -16.15
N SER A 143 4.05 -6.14 -16.57
CA SER A 143 4.20 -5.28 -17.75
C SER A 143 5.20 -4.14 -17.56
N GLN A 144 5.46 -3.75 -16.31
CA GLN A 144 6.41 -2.68 -15.98
C GLN A 144 7.70 -3.23 -15.36
N ASP A 145 7.80 -4.54 -15.18
CA ASP A 145 8.85 -5.20 -14.38
C ASP A 145 9.09 -4.49 -13.05
N ARG A 146 7.99 -4.05 -12.42
CA ARG A 146 8.00 -3.20 -11.23
C ARG A 146 7.31 -3.89 -10.07
N LEU A 147 7.93 -3.78 -8.91
CA LEU A 147 7.36 -4.21 -7.66
C LEU A 147 7.04 -3.01 -6.75
N LEU A 148 5.82 -2.98 -6.23
CA LEU A 148 5.32 -2.00 -5.28
C LEU A 148 5.26 -2.61 -3.88
N SER A 149 5.77 -1.87 -2.89
CA SER A 149 5.60 -2.22 -1.48
C SER A 149 4.20 -1.87 -0.98
N THR A 150 3.80 -2.41 0.17
CA THR A 150 2.46 -2.27 0.75
C THR A 150 1.93 -0.83 0.73
N ASP A 151 2.75 0.15 1.11
CA ASP A 151 2.35 1.57 1.16
C ASP A 151 2.07 2.18 -0.22
N GLU A 152 2.71 1.66 -1.27
CA GLU A 152 2.57 2.15 -2.65
C GLU A 152 1.35 1.53 -3.36
N ILE A 153 0.81 0.42 -2.85
CA ILE A 153 -0.29 -0.32 -3.48
C ILE A 153 -1.56 0.53 -3.53
N ARG A 154 -1.95 1.17 -2.42
CA ARG A 154 -3.19 1.95 -2.37
C ARG A 154 -3.13 3.20 -3.27
N PRO A 155 -2.08 4.05 -3.22
CA PRO A 155 -1.95 5.17 -4.15
C PRO A 155 -1.95 4.72 -5.62
N TRP A 156 -1.25 3.63 -5.93
CA TRP A 156 -1.24 3.07 -7.28
C TRP A 156 -2.62 2.59 -7.74
N LEU A 157 -3.36 1.90 -6.86
CA LEU A 157 -4.71 1.42 -7.15
C LEU A 157 -5.67 2.59 -7.36
N GLU A 158 -5.53 3.67 -6.59
CA GLU A 158 -6.31 4.89 -6.74
C GLU A 158 -6.02 5.66 -8.02
N ALA A 159 -4.77 5.69 -8.46
CA ALA A 159 -4.36 6.32 -9.71
C ALA A 159 -4.75 5.51 -10.95
N THR A 160 -4.59 4.18 -10.89
CA THR A 160 -4.77 3.29 -12.06
C THR A 160 -6.24 2.91 -12.26
N TYR A 161 -6.98 2.70 -11.17
CA TYR A 161 -8.38 2.29 -11.18
C TYR A 161 -9.23 3.29 -10.38
N PRO A 162 -9.41 4.54 -10.84
CA PRO A 162 -10.15 5.56 -10.11
C PRO A 162 -11.61 5.15 -9.92
N LEU A 163 -12.20 5.49 -8.76
CA LEU A 163 -13.63 5.32 -8.54
C LEU A 163 -14.41 6.24 -9.49
N GLU A 164 -15.48 5.72 -10.10
CA GLU A 164 -16.22 6.43 -11.14
C GLU A 164 -17.55 7.03 -10.65
N GLY A 165 -17.97 8.14 -11.27
CA GLY A 165 -19.28 8.76 -11.02
C GLY A 165 -19.45 9.28 -9.59
N LYS A 166 -20.67 9.14 -9.04
CA LYS A 166 -21.05 9.60 -7.68
C LYS A 166 -20.31 8.91 -6.53
N ASN A 167 -19.46 7.93 -6.85
CA ASN A 167 -18.66 7.17 -5.90
C ASN A 167 -17.33 7.85 -5.56
N LYS A 168 -16.88 8.81 -6.39
CA LYS A 168 -15.62 9.54 -6.22
C LYS A 168 -15.65 10.55 -5.09
N ASP A 169 -16.75 11.29 -4.94
CA ASP A 169 -16.80 12.49 -4.10
C ASP A 169 -16.53 12.20 -2.61
N TRP A 170 -16.96 11.04 -2.13
CA TRP A 170 -16.77 10.61 -0.73
C TRP A 170 -16.48 9.11 -0.61
N GLN A 171 -15.77 8.50 -1.56
CA GLN A 171 -15.43 7.06 -1.52
C GLN A 171 -16.65 6.14 -1.22
N ASN A 172 -17.73 6.30 -1.98
CA ASN A 172 -19.02 5.59 -1.83
C ASN A 172 -19.93 5.99 -0.65
N PHE A 173 -19.52 6.94 0.20
CA PHE A 173 -20.37 7.41 1.31
C PHE A 173 -21.41 8.45 0.87
N PRO A 174 -22.59 8.48 1.50
CA PRO A 174 -23.68 9.38 1.12
C PRO A 174 -23.43 10.84 1.50
N SER A 175 -22.62 11.11 2.53
CA SER A 175 -22.37 12.47 3.03
C SER A 175 -20.95 12.63 3.59
N GLN A 176 -20.50 13.88 3.70
CA GLN A 176 -19.19 14.21 4.28
C GLN A 176 -19.10 13.83 5.77
N SER A 177 -20.18 13.99 6.55
CA SER A 177 -20.19 13.58 7.96
C SER A 177 -20.00 12.07 8.09
N THR A 178 -20.66 11.29 7.23
CA THR A 178 -20.49 9.84 7.15
C THR A 178 -19.05 9.44 6.80
N TYR A 179 -18.41 10.15 5.86
CA TYR A 179 -17.01 9.92 5.53
C TYR A 179 -16.08 10.20 6.72
N HIS A 180 -16.30 11.27 7.48
CA HIS A 180 -15.53 11.55 8.71
C HIS A 180 -15.77 10.50 9.80
N SER A 181 -17.00 10.02 9.95
CA SER A 181 -17.30 8.89 10.84
C SER A 181 -16.59 7.60 10.39
N ALA A 182 -16.54 7.34 9.08
CA ALA A 182 -15.79 6.22 8.51
C ALA A 182 -14.29 6.32 8.83
N LEU A 183 -13.71 7.53 8.71
CA LEU A 183 -12.32 7.78 9.07
C LEU A 183 -12.07 7.54 10.55
N ALA A 184 -12.93 8.05 11.44
CA ALA A 184 -12.83 7.84 12.88
C ALA A 184 -12.96 6.36 13.28
N LEU A 185 -13.81 5.59 12.60
CA LEU A 185 -13.88 4.14 12.80
C LEU A 185 -12.63 3.42 12.28
N SER A 186 -12.10 3.87 11.14
CA SER A 186 -10.89 3.27 10.59
C SER A 186 -9.69 3.46 11.52
N THR A 187 -9.56 4.64 12.15
CA THR A 187 -8.50 4.92 13.11
C THR A 187 -8.70 4.12 14.40
N LEU A 188 -9.95 3.95 14.84
CA LEU A 188 -10.26 3.11 15.99
C LEU A 188 -9.80 1.66 15.77
N ILE A 189 -10.13 1.07 14.62
CA ILE A 189 -9.74 -0.30 14.26
C ILE A 189 -8.22 -0.43 14.18
N THR A 190 -7.53 0.48 13.49
CA THR A 190 -6.08 0.38 13.33
C THR A 190 -5.32 0.64 14.63
N ASN A 191 -5.82 1.51 15.51
CA ASN A 191 -5.07 1.96 16.69
C ASN A 191 -5.38 1.15 17.95
N GLN A 192 -6.52 0.45 18.00
CA GLN A 192 -6.93 -0.31 19.18
C GLN A 192 -7.12 -1.79 18.87
N LEU A 193 -7.83 -2.14 17.79
CA LEU A 193 -8.12 -3.54 17.47
C LEU A 193 -6.88 -4.28 16.95
N LEU A 194 -6.09 -3.65 16.08
CA LEU A 194 -4.87 -4.28 15.56
C LEU A 194 -3.83 -4.54 16.66
N PRO A 195 -3.48 -3.59 17.56
CA PRO A 195 -2.61 -3.88 18.69
C PRO A 195 -3.15 -4.96 19.62
N ALA A 196 -4.48 -4.99 19.87
CA ALA A 196 -5.11 -6.04 20.68
C ALA A 196 -4.98 -7.43 20.03
N TYR A 197 -5.19 -7.51 18.71
CA TYR A 197 -4.94 -8.75 17.96
C TYR A 197 -3.47 -9.19 18.10
N LEU A 198 -2.51 -8.28 17.88
CA LEU A 198 -1.08 -8.59 18.00
C LEU A 198 -0.70 -9.04 19.42
N ALA A 199 -1.29 -8.45 20.46
CA ALA A 199 -1.09 -8.86 21.84
C ALA A 199 -1.62 -10.27 22.12
N SER A 200 -2.68 -10.69 21.41
CA SER A 200 -3.31 -12.00 21.57
C SER A 200 -2.64 -13.12 20.76
N LEU A 201 -1.59 -12.82 20.00
CA LEU A 201 -0.88 -13.82 19.20
C LEU A 201 0.08 -14.65 20.06
N PRO A 202 0.21 -15.97 19.80
CA PRO A 202 1.12 -16.83 20.55
C PRO A 202 2.60 -16.45 20.34
N SER A 203 2.94 -15.91 19.16
CA SER A 203 4.26 -15.36 18.86
C SER A 203 4.11 -13.91 18.44
N ARG A 204 4.47 -12.99 19.34
CA ARG A 204 4.33 -11.55 19.12
C ARG A 204 5.49 -11.03 18.27
N PRO A 205 5.23 -10.14 17.28
CA PRO A 205 6.31 -9.53 16.54
C PRO A 205 7.07 -8.56 17.44
N SER A 206 8.40 -8.54 17.36
CA SER A 206 9.25 -7.75 18.26
C SER A 206 9.01 -6.24 18.16
N ASN A 207 8.47 -5.76 17.03
CA ASN A 207 8.16 -4.37 16.75
C ASN A 207 6.69 -4.00 17.00
N TRP A 208 5.90 -4.85 17.67
CA TRP A 208 4.45 -4.64 17.84
C TRP A 208 4.10 -3.33 18.56
N TYR A 209 5.00 -2.80 19.38
CA TYR A 209 4.81 -1.51 20.06
C TYR A 209 4.78 -0.30 19.10
N LEU A 210 5.23 -0.46 17.85
CA LEU A 210 5.17 0.60 16.82
C LEU A 210 3.74 0.80 16.28
N TYR A 211 2.83 -0.13 16.54
CA TYR A 211 1.43 -0.03 16.11
C TYR A 211 0.57 0.77 17.10
N PHE A 212 1.12 1.18 18.26
CA PHE A 212 0.41 2.06 19.17
C PHE A 212 0.41 3.51 18.68
N PRO A 213 -0.71 4.23 18.82
CA PRO A 213 -0.77 5.66 18.48
C PRO A 213 0.14 6.52 19.34
N THR A 214 0.33 6.10 20.60
CA THR A 214 1.25 6.72 21.55
C THR A 214 2.26 5.67 21.97
N PRO A 215 3.57 5.90 21.79
CA PRO A 215 4.56 4.91 22.14
C PRO A 215 4.51 4.64 23.66
N PRO A 216 4.45 3.36 24.10
CA PRO A 216 4.45 3.02 25.51
C PRO A 216 5.75 3.51 26.18
N PRO A 217 5.73 3.86 27.47
CA PRO A 217 6.94 4.21 28.18
C PRO A 217 7.95 3.04 28.17
N LEU A 218 9.24 3.37 28.20
CA LEU A 218 10.27 2.39 28.54
C LEU A 218 10.11 1.98 30.01
N TRP A 219 10.61 0.80 30.37
CA TRP A 219 10.64 0.34 31.76
C TRP A 219 11.30 1.36 32.71
N ALA A 220 12.28 2.12 32.22
CA ALA A 220 12.91 3.22 32.95
C ALA A 220 12.06 4.52 33.07
N GLY A 221 10.79 4.51 32.64
CA GLY A 221 9.88 5.66 32.69
C GLY A 221 10.10 6.73 31.61
N LEU A 222 11.02 6.49 30.66
CA LEU A 222 11.32 7.40 29.56
C LEU A 222 10.47 7.07 28.32
N THR A 223 9.86 8.08 27.70
CA THR A 223 9.18 7.88 26.41
C THR A 223 10.15 8.16 25.27
N THR A 224 10.45 7.16 24.45
CA THR A 224 11.24 7.34 23.22
C THR A 224 10.49 6.81 22.00
N PRO A 225 10.57 7.45 20.82
CA PRO A 225 10.08 6.87 19.58
C PRO A 225 11.03 5.81 19.00
N LEU A 226 12.25 5.65 19.54
CA LEU A 226 13.24 4.71 19.03
C LEU A 226 12.87 3.25 19.35
N PRO A 227 13.15 2.29 18.45
CA PRO A 227 12.81 0.89 18.68
C PRO A 227 13.58 0.33 19.89
N ALA A 228 12.97 -0.64 20.57
CA ALA A 228 13.57 -1.32 21.73
C ALA A 228 14.94 -1.93 21.39
N SER A 229 15.16 -2.31 20.14
CA SER A 229 16.46 -2.80 19.65
C SER A 229 17.59 -1.78 19.73
N LEU A 230 17.27 -0.47 19.70
CA LEU A 230 18.24 0.63 19.82
C LEU A 230 18.40 1.11 21.27
N THR A 231 17.36 0.95 22.11
CA THR A 231 17.40 1.37 23.52
C THR A 231 17.79 0.25 24.48
N GLY A 232 17.72 -1.01 24.06
CA GLY A 232 18.05 -2.18 24.87
C GLY A 232 17.11 -2.43 26.05
N ASP A 233 16.02 -1.67 26.12
CA ASP A 233 15.13 -1.59 27.29
C ASP A 233 13.71 -1.99 26.87
N GLU A 234 13.08 -2.85 27.67
CA GLU A 234 11.74 -3.36 27.40
C GLU A 234 10.70 -2.25 27.57
N ARG A 235 9.61 -2.33 26.80
CA ARG A 235 8.50 -1.38 26.90
C ARG A 235 7.52 -1.90 27.94
N GLU A 236 7.08 -1.02 28.83
CA GLU A 236 5.99 -1.33 29.75
C GLU A 236 4.66 -1.19 28.99
N VAL A 237 4.03 -2.34 28.69
CA VAL A 237 2.74 -2.38 28.02
C VAL A 237 1.76 -3.16 28.89
N ASP A 238 0.68 -2.51 29.27
CA ASP A 238 -0.46 -3.16 29.92
C ASP A 238 -1.27 -3.95 28.88
N GLU A 239 -0.95 -5.24 28.75
CA GLU A 239 -1.56 -6.14 27.78
C GLU A 239 -3.07 -6.32 28.03
N GLU A 240 -3.48 -6.37 29.30
CA GLU A 240 -4.89 -6.54 29.68
C GLU A 240 -5.72 -5.32 29.23
N GLU A 241 -5.21 -4.12 29.44
CA GLU A 241 -5.86 -2.88 29.01
C GLU A 241 -5.94 -2.78 27.47
N VAL A 242 -4.90 -3.23 26.76
CA VAL A 242 -4.90 -3.26 25.29
C VAL A 242 -5.94 -4.24 24.76
N ILE A 243 -6.03 -5.43 25.34
CA ILE A 243 -7.05 -6.43 24.98
C ILE A 243 -8.46 -5.92 25.31
N ARG A 244 -8.66 -5.31 26.49
CA ARG A 244 -9.93 -4.72 26.91
C ARG A 244 -10.42 -3.67 25.93
N LYS A 245 -9.55 -2.77 25.47
CA LYS A 245 -9.86 -1.80 24.40
C LYS A 245 -10.23 -2.49 23.10
N GLY A 246 -9.54 -3.56 22.73
CA GLY A 246 -9.90 -4.38 21.57
C GLY A 246 -11.34 -4.91 21.65
N VAL A 247 -11.74 -5.45 22.82
CA VAL A 247 -13.11 -5.93 23.07
C VAL A 247 -14.13 -4.80 22.94
N GLU A 248 -13.87 -3.62 23.51
CA GLU A 248 -14.75 -2.45 23.38
C GLU A 248 -14.97 -2.05 21.91
N VAL A 249 -13.95 -2.16 21.07
CA VAL A 249 -14.08 -1.91 19.64
C VAL A 249 -14.96 -2.95 18.96
N ILE A 250 -14.83 -4.24 19.31
CA ILE A 250 -15.69 -5.30 18.77
C ILE A 250 -17.15 -5.04 19.18
N ASP A 251 -17.40 -4.65 20.43
CA ASP A 251 -18.73 -4.27 20.91
C ASP A 251 -19.31 -3.08 20.14
N ALA A 252 -18.50 -2.04 19.94
CA ALA A 252 -18.90 -0.88 19.17
C ALA A 252 -19.21 -1.24 17.71
N LEU A 253 -18.41 -2.11 17.09
CA LEU A 253 -18.64 -2.58 15.71
C LEU A 253 -19.96 -3.35 15.59
N GLU A 254 -20.26 -4.27 16.50
CA GLU A 254 -21.55 -4.99 16.51
C GLU A 254 -22.75 -4.04 16.68
N GLY A 255 -22.57 -2.95 17.43
CA GLY A 255 -23.57 -1.90 17.57
C GLY A 255 -23.81 -1.08 16.30
N ILE A 256 -22.81 -0.95 15.43
CA ILE A 256 -22.88 -0.14 14.20
C ILE A 256 -23.24 -0.98 12.97
N VAL A 257 -22.77 -2.23 12.91
CA VAL A 257 -22.99 -3.15 11.79
C VAL A 257 -24.47 -3.57 11.71
N GLY A 258 -25.04 -3.47 10.50
CA GLY A 258 -26.45 -3.81 10.23
C GLY A 258 -27.43 -2.64 10.33
N GLY A 259 -26.96 -1.44 10.69
CA GLY A 259 -27.78 -0.22 10.73
C GLY A 259 -28.95 -0.28 11.74
N LYS A 260 -29.68 0.84 11.87
CA LYS A 260 -30.83 0.94 12.79
C LYS A 260 -32.10 0.25 12.30
N SER A 261 -32.16 -0.16 11.04
CA SER A 261 -33.42 -0.49 10.35
C SER A 261 -33.57 -1.94 9.88
N GLY A 262 -32.64 -2.84 10.19
CA GLY A 262 -32.74 -4.25 9.80
C GLY A 262 -32.63 -4.52 8.29
N GLU A 263 -32.34 -3.50 7.49
CA GLU A 263 -31.98 -3.65 6.07
C GLU A 263 -30.48 -3.95 5.94
N GLU A 264 -30.12 -4.93 5.10
CA GLU A 264 -28.73 -5.31 4.83
C GLU A 264 -27.99 -4.22 4.03
N LYS A 265 -27.58 -3.16 4.69
CA LYS A 265 -26.78 -2.08 4.11
C LYS A 265 -25.29 -2.32 4.32
N TRP A 266 -24.45 -1.76 3.43
CA TRP A 266 -23.00 -1.68 3.64
C TRP A 266 -22.68 -0.67 4.73
N MET A 267 -21.44 -0.67 5.20
CA MET A 267 -21.08 0.11 6.39
C MET A 267 -21.44 1.60 6.22
N LEU A 268 -22.08 2.17 7.25
CA LEU A 268 -22.54 3.57 7.27
C LEU A 268 -23.40 3.96 6.05
N ASP A 269 -24.31 3.07 5.64
CA ASP A 269 -25.21 3.26 4.49
C ASP A 269 -24.48 3.53 3.17
N ALA A 270 -23.26 3.00 3.02
CA ALA A 270 -22.53 3.06 1.77
C ALA A 270 -23.33 2.35 0.65
N LYS A 271 -23.26 2.89 -0.56
CA LYS A 271 -23.98 2.34 -1.72
C LYS A 271 -23.42 0.99 -2.19
N ALA A 272 -22.16 0.74 -1.86
CA ALA A 272 -21.34 -0.37 -2.31
C ALA A 272 -20.30 -0.70 -1.23
N PRO A 273 -19.82 -1.95 -1.17
CA PRO A 273 -18.70 -2.27 -0.29
C PRO A 273 -17.47 -1.46 -0.72
N GLY A 274 -16.70 -1.01 0.26
CA GLY A 274 -15.55 -0.15 0.03
C GLY A 274 -14.35 -0.50 0.91
N ALA A 275 -13.46 0.49 1.05
CA ALA A 275 -12.23 0.33 1.81
C ALA A 275 -12.46 0.14 3.32
N LEU A 276 -13.57 0.66 3.85
CA LEU A 276 -13.95 0.45 5.26
C LEU A 276 -14.43 -0.98 5.49
N ASP A 277 -15.28 -1.52 4.61
CA ASP A 277 -15.74 -2.90 4.70
C ASP A 277 -14.55 -3.88 4.58
N ALA A 278 -13.59 -3.60 3.68
CA ALA A 278 -12.34 -4.35 3.58
C ALA A 278 -11.52 -4.33 4.89
N LEU A 279 -11.42 -3.17 5.53
CA LEU A 279 -10.70 -3.01 6.80
C LEU A 279 -11.37 -3.77 7.94
N ILE A 280 -12.69 -3.64 8.08
CA ILE A 280 -13.46 -4.32 9.12
C ILE A 280 -13.38 -5.82 8.92
N ALA A 281 -13.67 -6.30 7.72
CA ALA A 281 -13.65 -7.72 7.40
C ALA A 281 -12.25 -8.32 7.60
N SER A 282 -11.18 -7.62 7.21
CA SER A 282 -9.82 -8.16 7.39
C SER A 282 -9.43 -8.34 8.85
N HIS A 283 -9.85 -7.43 9.73
CA HIS A 283 -9.54 -7.52 11.15
C HIS A 283 -10.44 -8.52 11.86
N ILE A 284 -11.75 -8.55 11.55
CA ILE A 284 -12.66 -9.55 12.13
C ILE A 284 -12.29 -10.96 11.68
N TYR A 285 -11.93 -11.14 10.41
CA TYR A 285 -11.52 -12.42 9.86
C TYR A 285 -10.41 -13.04 10.70
N VAL A 286 -9.31 -12.31 10.94
CA VAL A 286 -8.18 -12.87 11.69
C VAL A 286 -8.48 -13.11 13.18
N LEU A 287 -9.47 -12.44 13.76
CA LEU A 287 -9.93 -12.74 15.12
C LEU A 287 -10.61 -14.11 15.21
N PHE A 288 -11.31 -14.55 14.16
CA PHE A 288 -11.83 -15.92 14.06
C PHE A 288 -10.72 -16.98 13.86
N ALA A 289 -9.48 -16.57 13.62
CA ALA A 289 -8.33 -17.46 13.62
C ALA A 289 -7.75 -17.70 15.02
N LEU A 290 -8.08 -16.84 15.99
CA LEU A 290 -7.55 -16.94 17.35
C LEU A 290 -8.09 -18.18 18.08
N PRO A 291 -7.33 -18.72 19.06
CA PRO A 291 -7.80 -19.76 19.96
C PRO A 291 -9.12 -19.40 20.65
N LEU A 292 -9.95 -20.41 20.94
CA LEU A 292 -11.29 -20.22 21.51
C LEU A 292 -11.28 -19.61 22.92
N ASP A 293 -10.17 -19.77 23.64
CA ASP A 293 -9.90 -19.21 24.97
C ASP A 293 -9.35 -17.77 24.93
N SER A 294 -9.12 -17.20 23.74
CA SER A 294 -8.68 -15.81 23.62
C SER A 294 -9.83 -14.84 23.98
N PRO A 295 -9.61 -13.82 24.82
CA PRO A 295 -10.66 -12.86 25.18
C PRO A 295 -11.28 -12.14 23.97
N LEU A 296 -10.50 -11.88 22.92
CA LEU A 296 -11.01 -11.29 21.68
C LEU A 296 -11.89 -12.27 20.88
N ARG A 297 -11.56 -13.57 20.95
CA ARG A 297 -12.36 -14.61 20.31
C ARG A 297 -13.66 -14.83 21.07
N GLU A 298 -13.61 -14.93 22.38
CA GLU A 298 -14.80 -15.01 23.23
C GLU A 298 -15.73 -13.81 23.06
N ALA A 299 -15.18 -12.60 22.94
CA ALA A 299 -15.96 -11.39 22.67
C ALA A 299 -16.66 -11.45 21.31
N LEU A 300 -16.07 -12.13 20.32
CA LEU A 300 -16.66 -12.30 18.99
C LEU A 300 -17.69 -13.43 18.97
N ASP A 301 -17.47 -14.48 19.75
CA ASP A 301 -18.35 -15.62 19.88
C ASP A 301 -19.71 -15.19 20.48
N GLY A 302 -20.76 -15.21 19.66
CA GLY A 302 -22.10 -14.73 20.01
C GLY A 302 -22.53 -13.45 19.29
N LYS A 303 -21.61 -12.75 18.61
CA LYS A 303 -21.90 -11.56 17.79
C LYS A 303 -22.30 -11.95 16.36
N LYS A 304 -23.51 -12.50 16.23
CA LYS A 304 -24.05 -13.00 14.96
C LYS A 304 -24.14 -11.96 13.84
N LYS A 305 -24.24 -10.66 14.15
CA LYS A 305 -24.30 -9.64 13.10
C LYS A 305 -22.93 -9.43 12.47
N LEU A 306 -21.86 -9.36 13.27
CA LEU A 306 -20.49 -9.30 12.75
C LEU A 306 -20.14 -10.52 11.90
N GLU A 307 -20.54 -11.70 12.36
CA GLU A 307 -20.35 -12.96 11.63
C GLU A 307 -21.00 -12.94 10.24
N ARG A 308 -22.31 -12.65 10.19
CA ARG A 308 -23.05 -12.53 8.93
C ARG A 308 -22.50 -11.43 8.02
N TYR A 309 -22.05 -10.32 8.62
CA TYR A 309 -21.46 -9.23 7.87
C TYR A 309 -20.14 -9.62 7.23
N LEU A 310 -19.28 -10.36 7.96
CA LEU A 310 -18.05 -10.93 7.43
C LEU A 310 -18.36 -11.86 6.25
N GLU A 311 -19.26 -12.83 6.44
CA GLU A 311 -19.67 -13.76 5.39
C GLU A 311 -20.15 -13.02 4.15
N ARG A 312 -21.02 -12.02 4.31
CA ARG A 312 -21.54 -11.21 3.19
C ARG A 312 -20.42 -10.52 2.41
N VAL A 313 -19.42 -9.96 3.10
CA VAL A 313 -18.25 -9.33 2.45
C VAL A 313 -17.43 -10.38 1.70
N LEU A 314 -17.18 -11.54 2.30
CA LEU A 314 -16.39 -12.61 1.69
C LEU A 314 -17.11 -13.24 0.48
N GLU A 315 -18.41 -13.47 0.57
CA GLU A 315 -19.23 -13.97 -0.55
C GLU A 315 -19.25 -12.97 -1.71
N TYR A 316 -19.35 -11.67 -1.42
CA TYR A 316 -19.27 -10.64 -2.45
C TYR A 316 -17.90 -10.66 -3.15
N ALA A 317 -16.83 -10.78 -2.37
CA ALA A 317 -15.46 -10.83 -2.89
C ALA A 317 -15.21 -12.12 -3.71
N GLU A 318 -15.73 -13.26 -3.29
CA GLU A 318 -15.52 -14.54 -3.98
C GLU A 318 -16.15 -14.58 -5.38
N ARG A 319 -17.24 -13.84 -5.61
CA ARG A 319 -17.81 -13.66 -6.96
C ARG A 319 -16.89 -12.89 -7.92
N LYS A 320 -15.79 -12.34 -7.43
CA LYS A 320 -14.83 -11.50 -8.17
C LYS A 320 -13.45 -12.14 -8.33
N VAL A 321 -13.19 -13.26 -7.66
CA VAL A 321 -11.95 -14.04 -7.77
C VAL A 321 -11.98 -14.87 -9.05
#